data_AF-A0A218PA80-F1
#
_entry.id   AF-A0A218PA80-F1
#
_cell.length_a   1.000
_cell.length_b   1.000
_cell.length_c   1.000
_cell.angle_alpha   90.00
_cell.angle_beta   90.00
_cell.angle_gamma   90.00
#
_symmetry.space_group_name_H-M   'P 1'
#
loop_
_entity.id
_entity.type
_entity.pdbx_description
1 polymer ?
#
loop_
_entity_poly.entity_id
_entity_poly.type
_entity_poly.pdbx_seq_one_letter_code
_entity_poly.pdbx_strand_id
1 'polypeptide(L)' 'MATEKENLAPSEEDEKKIKSVLPWGNPRFLSEVIEERAKEREEAIEIVEGLIDPDILPGEIKSIVKKPDKKELIEEIEE' A
#
# COMPACT_ATOMS: atom_id res chain seq x y z
N MET A 1 -5.03 -12.97 -25.74
CA MET A 1 -3.88 -12.08 -25.52
C MET A 1 -4.43 -10.69 -25.27
N ALA A 2 -4.53 -10.30 -24.00
CA ALA A 2 -4.67 -8.93 -23.53
C ALA A 2 -4.19 -8.97 -22.08
N THR A 3 -2.90 -8.72 -21.88
CA THR A 3 -2.28 -8.54 -20.56
C THR A 3 -2.57 -7.10 -20.14
N GLU A 4 -3.75 -6.87 -19.57
CA GLU A 4 -4.16 -5.57 -19.04
C GLU A 4 -4.06 -5.63 -17.52
N LYS A 5 -2.83 -5.76 -17.02
CA LYS A 5 -2.45 -5.40 -15.65
C LYS A 5 -1.48 -4.21 -15.75
N GLU A 6 -1.93 -3.16 -16.41
CA GLU A 6 -1.16 -1.93 -16.58
C GLU A 6 -1.66 -0.92 -15.54
N ASN A 7 -0.85 -0.65 -14.51
CA ASN A 7 -1.02 0.39 -13.49
C ASN A 7 -2.43 0.61 -12.92
N LEU A 8 -2.67 0.18 -11.68
CA LEU A 8 -3.90 0.42 -10.89
C LEU A 8 -4.20 1.91 -10.56
N ALA A 9 -3.63 2.86 -11.29
CA ALA A 9 -4.05 4.25 -11.20
C ALA A 9 -5.35 4.42 -12.00
N PRO A 10 -6.37 5.09 -11.43
CA PRO A 10 -7.62 5.30 -12.12
C PRO A 10 -7.36 6.18 -13.34
N SER A 11 -7.89 5.80 -14.50
CA SER A 11 -7.69 6.59 -15.71
C SER A 11 -8.49 7.89 -15.61
N GLU A 12 -8.07 8.93 -16.34
CA GLU A 12 -8.88 10.16 -16.45
C GLU A 12 -10.29 9.88 -16.99
N GLU A 13 -10.47 8.79 -17.73
CA GLU A 13 -11.77 8.38 -18.25
C GLU A 13 -12.69 7.84 -17.14
N ASP A 14 -12.14 7.13 -16.15
CA ASP A 14 -12.88 6.60 -15.02
C ASP A 14 -13.36 7.71 -14.08
N GLU A 15 -12.49 8.69 -13.81
CA GLU A 15 -12.85 9.89 -13.06
C GLU A 15 -13.93 10.71 -13.78
N LYS A 16 -13.85 10.81 -15.12
CA LYS A 16 -14.89 11.47 -15.94
C LYS A 16 -16.24 10.73 -15.87
N LYS A 17 -16.22 9.39 -15.93
CA LYS A 17 -17.43 8.56 -15.76
C LYS A 17 -18.07 8.79 -14.40
N ILE A 18 -17.28 8.81 -13.32
CA ILE A 18 -17.80 9.07 -11.96
C ILE A 18 -18.38 10.48 -11.87
N LYS A 19 -17.69 11.50 -12.39
CA LYS A 19 -18.18 12.87 -12.41
C LYS A 19 -19.47 13.04 -13.22
N SER A 20 -19.69 12.22 -14.25
CA SER A 20 -20.95 12.21 -15.01
C SER A 20 -22.14 11.71 -14.19
N VAL A 21 -21.91 10.80 -13.23
CA VAL A 21 -22.93 10.27 -12.31
C VAL A 21 -23.06 11.15 -11.05
N LEU A 22 -21.95 11.71 -10.57
CA LEU A 22 -21.87 12.55 -9.37
C LEU A 22 -21.21 13.89 -9.73
N PRO A 23 -21.94 14.85 -10.33
CA PRO A 23 -21.37 16.11 -10.82
C PRO A 23 -20.83 17.03 -9.73
N TRP A 24 -21.34 16.86 -8.51
CA TRP A 24 -20.93 17.58 -7.29
C TRP A 24 -19.81 16.86 -6.54
N GLY A 25 -19.47 15.64 -6.95
CA GLY A 25 -18.37 14.87 -6.39
C GLY A 25 -17.00 15.46 -6.76
N ASN A 26 -15.99 15.12 -5.96
CA ASN A 26 -14.61 15.51 -6.25
C ASN A 26 -14.17 14.94 -7.62
N PRO A 27 -13.56 15.74 -8.51
CA PRO A 27 -13.02 15.26 -9.78
C PRO A 27 -11.85 14.26 -9.67
N ARG A 28 -11.31 14.03 -8.46
CA ARG A 28 -10.19 13.10 -8.20
C ARG A 28 -10.56 12.03 -7.17
N PHE A 29 -11.80 11.56 -7.19
CA PHE A 29 -12.32 10.70 -6.15
C PHE A 29 -11.55 9.37 -6.06
N LEU A 30 -11.33 8.70 -7.18
CA LEU A 30 -10.62 7.41 -7.15
C LEU A 30 -9.14 7.60 -6.83
N SER A 31 -8.56 8.66 -7.37
CA SER A 31 -7.14 8.98 -7.17
C SER A 31 -6.84 9.24 -5.69
N GLU A 32 -7.68 10.04 -5.03
CA GLU A 32 -7.53 10.35 -3.60
C GLU A 32 -7.72 9.11 -2.72
N VAL A 33 -8.73 8.28 -3.02
CA VAL A 33 -8.96 7.04 -2.26
C VAL A 33 -7.77 6.08 -2.41
N ILE A 34 -7.19 5.95 -3.60
CA ILE A 34 -6.03 5.08 -3.82
C ILE A 34 -4.80 5.61 -3.10
N GLU A 35 -4.57 6.92 -3.11
CA GLU A 35 -3.49 7.57 -2.38
C GLU A 35 -3.64 7.36 -0.86
N GLU A 36 -4.86 7.54 -0.33
CA GLU A 36 -5.16 7.31 1.09
C GLU A 36 -4.88 5.85 1.49
N ARG A 37 -5.32 4.88 0.67
CA ARG A 37 -5.04 3.45 0.93
C ARG A 37 -3.56 3.11 0.84
N ALA A 38 -2.84 3.70 -0.10
CA ALA A 38 -1.40 3.52 -0.22
C ALA A 38 -0.67 4.03 1.03
N LYS A 39 -1.10 5.19 1.56
CA LYS A 39 -0.58 5.78 2.80
C LYS A 39 -0.89 4.90 4.03
N GLU A 40 -2.14 4.46 4.19
CA GLU A 40 -2.54 3.56 5.29
C GLU A 40 -1.69 2.27 5.29
N ARG A 41 -1.44 1.71 4.10
CA ARG A 41 -0.61 0.52 3.94
C ARG A 41 0.83 0.77 4.38
N GLU A 42 1.40 1.91 3.99
CA GLU A 42 2.75 2.29 4.40
C GLU A 42 2.86 2.47 5.91
N GLU A 43 1.91 3.17 6.53
CA GLU A 43 1.85 3.36 7.99
C GLU A 43 1.75 2.02 8.73
N ALA A 44 0.92 1.09 8.24
CA ALA A 44 0.80 -0.24 8.82
C ALA A 44 2.12 -1.02 8.78
N ILE A 45 2.88 -0.90 7.69
CA ILE A 45 4.20 -1.53 7.56
C ILE A 45 5.19 -0.91 8.54
N GLU A 46 5.23 0.41 8.65
CA GLU A 46 6.11 1.10 9.61
C GLU A 46 5.81 0.68 11.06
N ILE A 47 4.53 0.53 11.41
CA ILE A 47 4.13 0.01 12.72
C ILE A 47 4.71 -1.39 12.92
N VAL A 48 4.53 -2.30 11.95
CA VAL A 48 5.03 -3.68 12.05
C VAL A 48 6.56 -3.73 12.15
N GLU A 49 7.28 -2.92 11.37
CA GLU A 49 8.73 -2.79 11.48
C GLU A 49 9.17 -2.25 12.84
N GLY A 50 8.35 -1.38 13.45
CA GLY A 50 8.59 -0.81 14.78
C GLY A 50 8.23 -1.73 15.95
N LEU A 51 7.46 -2.80 15.73
CA LEU A 51 7.10 -3.77 16.79
C LEU A 51 8.31 -4.59 17.27
N ILE A 52 9.34 -4.72 16.44
CA ILE A 52 10.55 -5.45 16.77
C ILE A 52 11.70 -4.45 16.88
N ASP A 53 12.07 -4.12 18.11
CA ASP A 53 13.31 -3.41 18.40
C ASP A 53 14.40 -4.45 18.76
N PRO A 54 15.36 -4.71 17.87
CA PRO A 54 16.41 -5.69 18.10
C PRO A 54 17.40 -5.26 19.18
N ASP A 55 17.43 -3.99 19.59
CA ASP A 55 18.36 -3.50 20.61
C ASP A 55 17.92 -3.89 22.02
N ILE A 56 16.61 -3.97 22.28
CA ILE A 56 16.02 -4.34 23.58
C ILE A 56 15.88 -5.84 23.81
N LEU A 57 16.06 -6.68 22.78
CA LEU A 57 15.92 -8.13 22.91
C LEU A 57 17.09 -8.75 23.70
N PRO A 58 16.85 -9.79 24.54
CA PRO A 58 17.93 -10.56 25.15
C PRO A 58 18.82 -11.21 24.08
N GLY A 59 20.13 -11.30 24.34
CA GLY A 59 21.12 -11.80 23.36
C GLY A 59 20.82 -13.21 22.80
N GLU A 60 20.17 -14.07 23.58
CA GLU A 60 19.73 -15.41 23.18
C GLU A 60 18.56 -15.38 22.17
N ILE A 61 17.76 -14.30 22.19
CA ILE A 61 16.56 -14.12 21.37
C ILE A 61 16.87 -13.27 20.13
N LYS A 62 17.87 -12.37 20.20
CA LYS A 62 18.33 -11.54 19.06
C LYS A 62 18.72 -12.36 17.83
N SER A 63 19.24 -13.57 18.01
CA SER A 63 19.65 -14.47 16.92
C SER A 63 18.48 -15.26 16.31
N ILE A 64 17.31 -15.26 16.96
CA ILE A 64 16.11 -16.02 16.55
C ILE A 64 15.07 -15.09 15.91
N VAL A 65 14.93 -13.87 16.44
CA VAL A 65 13.95 -12.89 15.97
C VAL A 65 14.55 -12.08 14.82
N LYS A 66 14.09 -12.35 13.60
CA LYS A 66 14.39 -11.54 12.42
C LYS A 66 13.50 -10.29 12.42
N LYS A 67 14.10 -9.11 12.27
CA LYS A 67 13.33 -7.89 12.00
C LYS A 67 12.68 -8.03 10.61
N PRO A 68 11.35 -7.90 10.49
CA PRO A 68 10.70 -7.94 9.20
C PRO A 68 11.12 -6.71 8.39
N ASP A 69 11.54 -6.92 7.14
CA ASP A 69 11.83 -5.84 6.20
C ASP A 69 10.56 -5.47 5.40
N LYS A 70 10.38 -4.19 5.07
CA LYS A 70 9.30 -3.70 4.18
C LYS A 70 9.14 -4.51 2.89
N LYS A 71 10.24 -5.04 2.34
CA LYS A 71 10.24 -5.90 1.14
C LYS A 71 9.71 -7.32 1.39
N GLU A 72 9.76 -7.81 2.61
CA GLU A 72 9.20 -9.12 2.99
C GLU A 72 7.74 -9.01 3.42
N LEU A 73 7.35 -7.84 3.96
CA LEU A 73 5.97 -7.54 4.36
C LEU A 73 5.07 -7.20 3.16
N ILE A 74 5.68 -6.80 2.05
CA ILE A 74 5.02 -6.59 0.78
C ILE A 74 5.41 -7.79 -0.10
N GLU A 75 4.50 -8.75 -0.28
CA GLU A 75 4.59 -9.61 -1.46
C GLU A 75 4.47 -8.67 -2.67
N GLU A 76 5.58 -8.47 -3.40
CA GLU A 76 5.48 -8.13 -4.81
C GLU A 76 4.69 -9.27 -5.42
N ILE A 77 3.42 -9.03 -5.75
CA ILE A 77 2.62 -9.97 -6.52
C ILE A 77 3.29 -10.01 -7.90
N GLU A 78 4.34 -10.81 -8.05
CA GLU A 78 4.95 -11.16 -9.32
C GLU A 78 3.92 -11.99 -10.10
N GLU A 79 3.14 -11.32 -10.95
CA GLU A 79 2.36 -11.95 -12.03
C GLU A 79 2.44 -11.13 -13.32
#